data_AF-A0A643KDM9-F1
#
_entry.id   AF-A0A643KDM9-F1
#
_cell.length_a   1.000
_cell.length_b   1.000
_cell.length_c   1.000
_cell.angle_alpha   90.00
_cell.angle_beta   90.00
_cell.angle_gamma   90.00
#
_symmetry.space_group_name_H-M   'P 1'
#
loop_
_entity.id
_entity.type
_entity.pdbx_description
1 polymer ?
#
loop_
_entity_poly.entity_id
_entity_poly.type
_entity_poly.pdbx_seq_one_letter_code
_entity_poly.pdbx_strand_id
1 'polypeptide(L)'
;MRVFLTDGTSFDCGGYKALDSGGVVLTRDQKRKHVIGYVPEDALVYILPDDVAAERGGGEPNDDEEESETESSSADEDTEGAVVTESEAETDTESEAETDTASEETAADDETDANEVSEADTKESVEPTEDVDETVVSAAVGEDLEGVTRAIPDDGAVEHTHEAIVERIDDLESRVDGLDGRVDAMTDQLADVVAHAEMNAEEERSPDDVRNIRGIGTAYAARLRASGIDTISALRDADEAEIAAATDASEHRVREWKRRAEAAFESDVGDDERDERDGDDTAVSDDSEGETTD
;
A
#
# COMPACT_ATOMS: atom_id res chain seq x y z
N MET A 1 11.58 -1.02 -18.61
CA MET A 1 10.44 -0.12 -18.87
C MET A 1 10.91 1.27 -18.55
N ARG A 2 10.30 2.30 -19.13
CA ARG A 2 10.68 3.70 -18.86
C ARG A 2 9.49 4.51 -18.35
N VAL A 3 9.70 5.22 -17.25
CA VAL A 3 8.71 6.11 -16.62
C VAL A 3 9.06 7.54 -16.95
N PHE A 4 8.06 8.33 -17.36
CA PHE A 4 8.21 9.75 -17.70
C PHE A 4 7.42 10.62 -16.73
N LEU A 5 8.10 11.63 -16.19
CA LEU A 5 7.55 12.56 -15.21
C LEU A 5 7.18 13.90 -15.85
N THR A 6 6.38 14.69 -15.14
CA THR A 6 5.87 16.00 -15.59
C THR A 6 6.95 17.06 -15.73
N ASP A 7 8.07 16.89 -15.00
CA ASP A 7 9.28 17.73 -15.10
C ASP A 7 10.14 17.41 -16.35
N GLY A 8 9.76 16.38 -17.12
CA GLY A 8 10.49 15.90 -18.29
C GLY A 8 11.58 14.87 -17.95
N THR A 9 11.78 14.52 -16.68
CA THR A 9 12.72 13.49 -16.25
C THR A 9 12.18 12.11 -16.62
N SER A 10 13.09 11.21 -17.02
CA SER A 10 12.74 9.81 -17.31
C SER A 10 13.62 8.82 -16.55
N PHE A 11 13.02 7.73 -16.06
CA PHE A 11 13.72 6.68 -15.31
C PHE A 11 13.52 5.31 -15.95
N ASP A 12 14.61 4.56 -16.09
CA ASP A 12 14.55 3.15 -16.47
C ASP A 12 14.30 2.29 -15.22
N CYS A 13 13.21 1.52 -15.24
CA CYS A 13 12.82 0.60 -14.17
C CYS A 13 12.52 -0.80 -14.71
N GLY A 14 12.83 -1.84 -13.94
CA GLY A 14 12.50 -3.21 -14.30
C GLY A 14 11.03 -3.58 -14.04
N GLY A 15 10.35 -2.84 -13.16
CA GLY A 15 8.92 -3.01 -12.90
C GLY A 15 8.35 -1.87 -12.07
N TYR A 16 7.03 -1.88 -11.91
CA TYR A 16 6.32 -0.93 -11.05
C TYR A 16 5.14 -1.60 -10.34
N LYS A 17 4.69 -0.95 -9.26
CA LYS A 17 3.45 -1.28 -8.55
C LYS A 17 2.67 0.01 -8.29
N ALA A 18 1.48 0.12 -8.89
CA ALA A 18 0.55 1.18 -8.56
C ALA A 18 0.02 0.96 -7.13
N LEU A 19 -0.05 2.03 -6.36
CA LEU A 19 -0.66 2.05 -5.04
C LEU A 19 -2.08 2.60 -5.15
N ASP A 20 -2.95 2.18 -4.25
CA ASP A 20 -4.32 2.70 -4.16
C ASP A 20 -4.36 4.19 -3.76
N SER A 21 -3.24 4.72 -3.26
CA SER A 21 -3.05 6.14 -2.92
C SER A 21 -2.75 7.04 -4.13
N GLY A 22 -2.83 6.51 -5.36
CA GLY A 22 -2.60 7.26 -6.61
C GLY A 22 -1.16 7.26 -7.12
N GLY A 23 -0.17 6.97 -6.27
CA GLY A 23 1.23 6.91 -6.69
C GLY A 23 1.70 5.56 -7.23
N VAL A 24 2.93 5.53 -7.72
CA VAL A 24 3.58 4.34 -8.28
C VAL A 24 4.94 4.10 -7.60
N VAL A 25 5.15 2.88 -7.10
CA VAL A 25 6.45 2.42 -6.60
C VAL A 25 7.23 1.79 -7.75
N LEU A 26 8.44 2.29 -7.98
CA LEU A 26 9.35 1.80 -9.01
C LEU A 26 10.29 0.73 -8.43
N THR A 27 10.51 -0.35 -9.18
CA THR A 27 11.41 -1.44 -8.79
C THR A 27 12.47 -1.69 -9.85
N ARG A 28 13.71 -1.98 -9.42
CA ARG A 28 14.83 -2.27 -10.32
C ARG A 28 14.61 -3.56 -11.12
N ASP A 29 13.99 -4.54 -10.48
CA ASP A 29 13.79 -5.88 -11.04
C ASP A 29 12.30 -6.14 -11.32
N GLN A 30 12.01 -6.97 -12.33
CA GLN A 30 10.64 -7.44 -12.61
C GLN A 30 10.02 -8.20 -11.44
N LYS A 31 10.84 -8.85 -10.61
CA LYS A 31 10.40 -9.60 -9.43
C LYS A 31 10.08 -8.71 -8.22
N ARG A 32 10.15 -7.37 -8.36
CA ARG A 32 9.80 -6.39 -7.31
C ARG A 32 10.58 -6.54 -6.00
N LYS A 33 11.80 -7.09 -6.05
CA LYS A 33 12.63 -7.32 -4.84
C LYS A 33 13.37 -6.07 -4.37
N HIS A 34 13.70 -5.17 -5.29
CA HIS A 34 14.45 -3.95 -5.00
C HIS A 34 13.63 -2.73 -5.42
N VAL A 35 13.14 -1.97 -4.44
CA VAL A 35 12.47 -0.68 -4.64
C VAL A 35 13.54 0.38 -4.91
N ILE A 36 13.37 1.16 -5.98
CA ILE A 36 14.29 2.23 -6.38
C ILE A 36 13.71 3.63 -6.11
N GLY A 37 12.39 3.76 -5.95
CA GLY A 37 11.77 5.04 -5.66
C GLY A 37 10.24 4.99 -5.69
N TYR A 38 9.64 6.12 -5.31
CA TYR A 38 8.21 6.36 -5.36
C TYR A 38 7.93 7.61 -6.21
N VAL A 39 6.91 7.54 -7.05
CA VAL A 39 6.45 8.63 -7.90
C VAL A 39 4.98 8.92 -7.56
N PRO A 40 4.63 10.13 -7.12
CA PRO A 40 3.24 10.48 -6.84
C PRO A 40 2.43 10.67 -8.15
N GLU A 41 1.10 10.57 -8.05
CA GLU A 41 0.18 10.60 -9.21
C GLU A 41 0.32 11.87 -10.06
N ASP A 42 0.48 13.01 -9.40
CA ASP A 42 0.58 14.33 -10.00
C ASP A 42 1.91 14.56 -10.74
N ALA A 43 2.93 13.76 -10.43
CA ALA A 43 4.21 13.77 -11.13
C ALA A 43 4.27 12.77 -12.30
N LEU A 44 3.36 11.80 -12.37
CA LEU A 44 3.41 10.72 -13.35
C LEU A 44 2.69 11.12 -14.65
N VAL A 45 3.39 11.10 -15.78
CA VAL A 45 2.77 11.36 -17.10
C VAL A 45 2.35 10.06 -17.77
N TYR A 46 3.31 9.15 -17.99
CA TYR A 46 3.04 7.82 -18.55
C TYR A 46 4.20 6.85 -18.31
N ILE A 47 3.90 5.55 -18.40
CA ILE A 47 4.85 4.44 -18.32
C ILE A 47 4.87 3.71 -19.66
N LEU A 48 6.03 3.63 -20.31
CA LEU A 48 6.21 2.87 -21.53
C LEU A 48 6.91 1.53 -21.24
N PRO A 49 6.35 0.40 -21.68
CA PRO A 49 7.07 -0.85 -21.67
C PRO A 49 8.23 -0.82 -22.70
N ASP A 50 9.26 -1.64 -22.46
CA ASP A 50 10.55 -1.56 -23.20
C ASP A 50 10.41 -1.80 -24.70
N ASP A 51 9.44 -2.60 -25.09
CA ASP A 51 9.09 -2.92 -26.48
C ASP A 51 8.67 -1.67 -27.26
N VAL A 52 7.97 -0.74 -26.60
CA VAL A 52 7.51 0.51 -27.24
C VAL A 52 8.56 1.63 -27.14
N ALA A 53 9.40 1.61 -26.09
CA ALA A 53 10.45 2.61 -25.92
C ALA A 53 11.57 2.50 -26.97
N ALA A 54 11.89 1.28 -27.41
CA ALA A 54 12.95 1.03 -28.38
C ALA A 54 12.70 1.67 -29.76
N GLU A 55 11.43 1.75 -30.20
CA GLU A 55 11.11 2.24 -31.55
C GLU A 55 11.17 3.78 -31.68
N ARG A 56 11.13 4.52 -30.57
CA ARG A 56 11.12 6.00 -30.59
C ARG A 56 12.48 6.64 -30.27
N GLY A 57 13.41 5.88 -29.70
CA GLY A 57 14.73 6.37 -29.26
C GLY A 57 15.91 5.98 -30.15
N GLY A 58 15.71 5.14 -31.17
CA GLY A 58 16.78 4.61 -32.04
C GLY A 58 17.29 5.54 -33.14
N GLY A 59 17.10 6.86 -32.98
CA GLY A 59 17.72 7.87 -33.82
C GLY A 59 18.94 8.46 -33.13
N GLU A 60 19.96 7.65 -32.85
CA GLU A 60 21.29 8.21 -32.65
C GLU A 60 21.63 9.02 -33.92
N PRO A 61 22.02 10.31 -33.82
CA PRO A 61 22.60 11.01 -34.94
C PRO A 61 23.94 10.32 -35.24
N ASN A 62 23.92 9.38 -36.17
CA ASN A 62 25.14 8.96 -36.84
C ASN A 62 25.62 10.17 -37.66
N ASP A 63 26.49 10.98 -37.03
CA ASP A 63 27.47 11.82 -37.71
C ASP A 63 28.48 10.90 -38.43
N ASP A 64 28.01 10.19 -39.45
CA ASP A 64 28.85 9.55 -40.44
C ASP A 64 28.19 9.79 -41.79
N GLU A 65 28.65 10.87 -42.43
CA GLU A 65 28.62 11.01 -43.88
C GLU A 65 29.22 9.72 -44.46
N GLU A 66 28.44 8.88 -45.13
CA GLU A 66 28.84 8.28 -46.41
C GLU A 66 27.59 7.84 -47.19
N GLU A 67 27.53 8.37 -48.40
CA GLU A 67 26.50 8.12 -49.39
C GLU A 67 26.49 6.63 -49.77
N SER A 68 25.34 5.97 -49.66
CA SER A 68 25.07 4.84 -50.53
C SER A 68 23.60 4.82 -50.94
N GLU A 69 23.42 5.13 -52.20
CA GLU A 69 22.20 4.93 -52.95
C GLU A 69 21.94 3.42 -53.02
N THR A 70 20.81 2.93 -52.51
CA THR A 70 20.31 1.63 -52.97
C THR A 70 18.80 1.62 -53.01
N GLU A 71 18.33 1.37 -54.21
CA GLU A 71 16.96 1.47 -54.67
C GLU A 71 16.17 0.19 -54.36
N SER A 72 14.85 0.34 -54.20
CA SER A 72 13.80 -0.61 -54.59
C SER A 72 13.85 -2.07 -54.10
N SER A 73 12.80 -2.52 -53.41
CA SER A 73 11.66 -3.14 -54.12
C SER A 73 10.52 -3.52 -53.18
N SER A 74 9.32 -3.27 -53.70
CA SER A 74 8.00 -3.68 -53.25
C SER A 74 7.76 -5.19 -53.36
N ALA A 75 7.04 -5.78 -52.41
CA ALA A 75 6.20 -6.94 -52.66
C ALA A 75 5.08 -7.04 -51.61
N ASP A 76 3.85 -6.78 -52.08
CA ASP A 76 2.58 -7.18 -51.50
C ASP A 76 2.56 -8.67 -51.13
N GLU A 77 1.92 -9.06 -50.03
CA GLU A 77 1.10 -10.30 -49.96
C GLU A 77 -0.06 -10.13 -48.95
N ASP A 78 -1.26 -10.06 -49.50
CA ASP A 78 -2.54 -10.37 -48.87
C ASP A 78 -2.51 -11.72 -48.12
N THR A 79 -3.11 -11.79 -46.93
CA THR A 79 -3.53 -13.08 -46.35
C THR A 79 -4.90 -12.95 -45.72
N GLU A 80 -5.91 -13.37 -46.49
CA GLU A 80 -7.26 -13.62 -46.01
C GLU A 80 -7.38 -15.05 -45.44
N GLY A 81 -8.04 -15.17 -44.28
CA GLY A 81 -9.07 -16.19 -44.03
C GLY A 81 -8.70 -17.66 -43.71
N ALA A 82 -8.95 -18.09 -42.47
CA ALA A 82 -9.52 -19.40 -42.08
C ALA A 82 -9.93 -19.34 -40.59
N VAL A 83 -11.17 -19.49 -40.11
CA VAL A 83 -12.19 -20.57 -40.23
C VAL A 83 -11.84 -21.80 -39.38
N VAL A 84 -12.58 -21.94 -38.25
CA VAL A 84 -12.98 -23.18 -37.52
C VAL A 84 -11.86 -23.80 -36.66
N THR A 85 -12.05 -24.11 -35.37
CA THR A 85 -12.80 -25.25 -34.81
C THR A 85 -12.98 -25.07 -33.30
N GLU A 86 -14.20 -25.33 -32.84
CA GLU A 86 -14.54 -25.68 -31.45
C GLU A 86 -13.83 -27.00 -31.09
N SER A 87 -13.27 -27.10 -29.88
CA SER A 87 -12.82 -28.37 -29.30
C SER A 87 -12.97 -28.31 -27.79
N GLU A 88 -14.04 -28.95 -27.35
CA GLU A 88 -14.25 -29.42 -25.99
C GLU A 88 -13.20 -30.51 -25.72
N ALA A 89 -12.42 -30.34 -24.65
CA ALA A 89 -11.57 -31.39 -24.11
C ALA A 89 -11.64 -31.32 -22.60
N GLU A 90 -12.44 -32.22 -22.06
CA GLU A 90 -12.46 -32.56 -20.64
C GLU A 90 -11.16 -33.29 -20.32
N THR A 91 -10.47 -32.85 -19.27
CA THR A 91 -9.46 -33.67 -18.60
C THR A 91 -9.65 -33.55 -17.11
N ASP A 92 -10.33 -34.56 -16.56
CA ASP A 92 -10.08 -35.11 -15.23
C ASP A 92 -8.56 -35.13 -14.97
N THR A 93 -8.14 -34.46 -13.92
CA THR A 93 -6.82 -34.67 -13.32
C THR A 93 -7.00 -34.70 -11.83
N GLU A 94 -7.32 -35.90 -11.36
CA GLU A 94 -7.09 -36.33 -10.00
C GLU A 94 -5.60 -36.18 -9.70
N SER A 95 -5.25 -35.26 -8.80
CA SER A 95 -3.89 -35.20 -8.25
C SER A 95 -4.00 -35.10 -6.74
N GLU A 96 -4.02 -36.28 -6.14
CA GLU A 96 -3.67 -36.55 -4.75
C GLU A 96 -2.27 -35.98 -4.52
N ALA A 97 -2.15 -34.95 -3.69
CA ALA A 97 -0.87 -34.48 -3.19
C ALA A 97 -0.98 -34.37 -1.68
N GLU A 98 -0.56 -35.44 -1.03
CA GLU A 98 -0.25 -35.47 0.38
C GLU A 98 0.87 -34.46 0.65
N THR A 99 0.61 -33.49 1.52
CA THR A 99 1.66 -32.65 2.08
C THR A 99 1.72 -32.90 3.58
N ASP A 100 2.62 -33.82 3.95
CA ASP A 100 3.30 -33.86 5.24
C ASP A 100 3.67 -32.42 5.65
N THR A 101 2.93 -31.89 6.61
CA THR A 101 3.26 -30.61 7.23
C THR A 101 4.04 -30.94 8.50
N ALA A 102 5.35 -31.10 8.33
CA ALA A 102 6.28 -31.20 9.44
C ALA A 102 6.23 -29.91 10.25
N SER A 103 5.98 -30.07 11.56
CA SER A 103 6.25 -29.08 12.58
C SER A 103 7.66 -28.51 12.42
N GLU A 104 7.75 -27.20 12.24
CA GLU A 104 9.00 -26.47 12.44
C GLU A 104 8.78 -25.55 13.65
N GLU A 105 9.25 -26.05 14.80
CA GLU A 105 9.50 -25.27 16.00
C GLU A 105 10.57 -24.23 15.64
N THR A 106 10.21 -22.95 15.64
CA THR A 106 11.21 -21.87 15.61
C THR A 106 11.28 -21.24 16.98
N ALA A 107 12.43 -21.50 17.59
CA ALA A 107 12.86 -21.00 18.87
C ALA A 107 12.89 -19.47 18.89
N ALA A 108 12.59 -18.95 20.08
CA ALA A 108 12.91 -17.60 20.49
C ALA A 108 14.41 -17.32 20.26
N ASP A 109 14.71 -16.28 19.48
CA ASP A 109 16.03 -15.65 19.48
C ASP A 109 15.84 -14.17 19.82
N ASP A 110 16.25 -13.90 21.05
CA ASP A 110 16.42 -12.65 21.75
C ASP A 110 17.68 -11.97 21.19
N GLU A 111 17.54 -10.86 20.46
CA GLU A 111 18.67 -9.95 20.24
C GLU A 111 18.14 -8.50 20.26
N THR A 112 18.32 -7.88 21.43
CA THR A 112 18.29 -6.43 21.62
C THR A 112 19.42 -5.77 20.82
N ASP A 113 19.09 -5.20 19.66
CA ASP A 113 20.05 -4.37 18.91
C ASP A 113 19.88 -2.90 19.29
N ALA A 114 20.92 -2.38 19.95
CA ALA A 114 21.02 -1.01 20.40
C ALA A 114 21.24 -0.10 19.19
N ASN A 115 20.22 0.67 18.82
CA ASN A 115 20.32 1.69 17.79
C ASN A 115 21.17 2.87 18.31
N GLU A 116 22.48 2.75 18.11
CA GLU A 116 23.48 3.79 18.34
C GLU A 116 23.30 4.90 17.30
N VAL A 117 22.78 6.03 17.78
CA VAL A 117 22.55 7.26 17.02
C VAL A 117 23.92 7.83 16.62
N SER A 118 24.29 7.68 15.35
CA SER A 118 25.48 8.34 14.80
C SER A 118 25.09 9.71 14.24
N GLU A 119 25.48 10.74 14.97
CA GLU A 119 25.45 12.14 14.53
C GLU A 119 26.46 12.32 13.39
N ALA A 120 25.99 12.21 12.14
CA ALA A 120 26.79 12.54 10.97
C ALA A 120 26.66 14.05 10.65
N ASP A 121 27.64 14.80 11.17
CA ASP A 121 27.98 16.19 10.84
C ASP A 121 28.13 16.34 9.30
N THR A 122 27.03 16.70 8.63
CA THR A 122 27.04 17.08 7.21
C THR A 122 27.17 18.59 7.12
N LYS A 123 28.41 19.07 7.11
CA LYS A 123 28.75 20.43 6.66
C LYS A 123 28.57 20.50 5.14
N GLU A 124 27.35 20.78 4.70
CA GLU A 124 27.11 21.21 3.33
C GLU A 124 27.39 22.71 3.22
N SER A 125 28.58 23.04 2.71
CA SER A 125 28.87 24.37 2.19
C SER A 125 28.00 24.64 0.97
N VAL A 126 26.91 25.37 1.17
CA VAL A 126 26.14 25.98 0.08
C VAL A 126 26.89 27.23 -0.37
N GLU A 127 27.55 27.14 -1.53
CA GLU A 127 28.06 28.34 -2.20
C GLU A 127 26.89 29.11 -2.84
N PRO A 128 26.85 30.45 -2.72
CA PRO A 128 25.79 31.24 -3.30
C PRO A 128 26.00 31.34 -4.81
N THR A 129 25.23 30.57 -5.59
CA THR A 129 25.09 30.86 -7.01
C THR A 129 24.11 32.02 -7.17
N GLU A 130 24.70 33.20 -7.38
CA GLU A 130 24.03 34.36 -7.96
C GLU A 130 23.48 33.98 -9.36
N ASP A 131 22.44 34.71 -9.80
CA ASP A 131 21.68 34.57 -11.06
C ASP A 131 20.41 33.70 -11.02
N VAL A 132 19.40 34.19 -10.28
CA VAL A 132 17.98 33.94 -10.63
C VAL A 132 17.39 35.22 -11.24
N ASP A 133 17.14 35.15 -12.54
CA ASP A 133 16.37 36.11 -13.32
C ASP A 133 14.96 36.22 -12.70
N GLU A 134 14.67 37.36 -12.05
CA GLU A 134 13.33 37.72 -11.57
C GLU A 134 12.36 37.83 -12.76
N THR A 135 11.73 36.72 -13.11
CA THR A 135 10.56 36.71 -13.98
C THR A 135 9.36 37.20 -13.18
N VAL A 136 9.09 38.49 -13.30
CA VAL A 136 7.94 39.18 -12.72
C VAL A 136 6.65 38.65 -13.37
N VAL A 137 6.14 37.54 -12.87
CA VAL A 137 4.81 37.03 -13.25
C VAL A 137 3.78 37.95 -12.59
N SER A 138 3.31 38.92 -13.37
CA SER A 138 2.16 39.76 -13.02
C SER A 138 0.89 38.91 -13.09
N ALA A 139 0.64 38.11 -12.06
CA ALA A 139 -0.64 37.47 -11.87
C ALA A 139 -1.67 38.56 -11.52
N ALA A 140 -2.60 38.81 -12.45
CA ALA A 140 -3.78 39.61 -12.20
C ALA A 140 -4.63 38.90 -11.13
N VAL A 141 -4.40 39.25 -9.87
CA VAL A 141 -5.23 38.83 -8.74
C VAL A 141 -6.58 39.51 -8.93
N GLY A 142 -7.59 38.70 -9.27
CA GLY A 142 -8.97 39.13 -9.38
C GLY A 142 -9.44 39.77 -8.07
N GLU A 143 -9.86 41.02 -8.19
CA GLU A 143 -10.59 41.76 -7.19
C GLU A 143 -11.94 41.08 -6.94
N ASP A 144 -12.06 40.27 -5.88
CA ASP A 144 -13.33 40.05 -5.14
C ASP A 144 -13.11 39.00 -4.03
N LEU A 145 -12.55 39.43 -2.90
CA LEU A 145 -12.70 38.73 -1.62
C LEU A 145 -13.29 39.72 -0.62
N GLU A 146 -14.61 39.92 -0.74
CA GLU A 146 -15.44 40.58 0.26
C GLU A 146 -15.37 39.79 1.58
N GLY A 147 -14.43 40.13 2.45
CA GLY A 147 -14.33 39.52 3.78
C GLY A 147 -12.99 39.72 4.48
N VAL A 148 -11.92 40.00 3.74
CA VAL A 148 -10.66 40.41 4.35
C VAL A 148 -10.72 41.93 4.51
N THR A 149 -11.19 42.40 5.66
CA THR A 149 -10.95 43.78 6.09
C THR A 149 -9.45 43.97 6.25
N ARG A 150 -8.79 44.30 5.14
CA ARG A 150 -7.44 44.84 5.11
C ARG A 150 -7.53 46.15 5.86
N ALA A 151 -7.20 46.13 7.15
CA ALA A 151 -6.72 47.32 7.81
C ALA A 151 -5.47 47.71 7.02
N ILE A 152 -5.64 48.61 6.04
CA ILE A 152 -4.53 49.25 5.36
C ILE A 152 -3.90 50.09 6.47
N PRO A 153 -2.72 49.73 7.00
CA PRO A 153 -2.05 50.62 7.92
C PRO A 153 -1.80 51.92 7.15
N ASP A 154 -2.21 53.03 7.75
CA ASP A 154 -1.93 54.38 7.27
C ASP A 154 -0.43 54.45 6.92
N ASP A 155 -0.11 54.79 5.68
CA ASP A 155 1.24 54.83 5.07
C ASP A 155 2.09 55.99 5.64
N GLY A 156 2.03 56.18 6.96
CA GLY A 156 3.05 56.93 7.66
C GLY A 156 4.30 56.06 7.64
N ALA A 157 5.29 56.45 6.84
CA ALA A 157 6.61 55.85 6.81
C ALA A 157 7.19 55.83 8.24
N VAL A 158 6.89 54.75 8.98
CA VAL A 158 7.53 54.46 10.24
C VAL A 158 8.90 53.99 9.82
N GLU A 159 9.90 54.87 9.90
CA GLU A 159 11.29 54.44 9.82
C GLU A 159 11.50 53.47 10.99
N HIS A 160 11.35 52.17 10.70
CA HIS A 160 11.61 51.12 11.66
C HIS A 160 13.09 51.23 12.01
N THR A 161 13.36 51.77 13.19
CA THR A 161 14.71 51.77 13.73
C THR A 161 15.16 50.32 13.84
N HIS A 162 16.47 50.09 13.70
CA HIS A 162 17.05 48.76 13.88
C HIS A 162 16.59 48.11 15.21
N GLU A 163 16.39 48.92 16.24
CA GLU A 163 15.84 48.49 17.53
C GLU A 163 14.41 47.93 17.42
N ALA A 164 13.50 48.59 16.69
CA ALA A 164 12.15 48.09 16.47
C ALA A 164 12.11 46.78 15.66
N ILE A 165 13.10 46.58 14.78
CA ILE A 165 13.25 45.32 14.02
C ILE A 165 13.70 44.20 14.96
N VAL A 166 14.68 44.46 15.83
CA VAL A 166 15.17 43.47 16.80
C VAL A 166 14.06 43.04 17.77
N GLU A 167 13.28 43.99 18.32
CA GLU A 167 12.16 43.65 19.21
C GLU A 167 11.10 42.77 18.53
N ARG A 168 10.86 42.99 17.22
CA ARG A 168 9.92 42.17 16.45
C ARG A 168 10.49 40.77 16.18
N ILE A 169 11.80 40.65 15.99
CA ILE A 169 12.45 39.34 15.83
C ILE A 169 12.32 38.54 17.13
N ASP A 170 12.60 39.16 18.29
CA ASP A 170 12.47 38.51 19.60
C ASP A 170 11.01 38.04 19.85
N ASP A 171 9.99 38.84 19.49
CA ASP A 171 8.57 38.43 19.57
C ASP A 171 8.26 37.25 18.65
N LEU A 172 8.79 37.26 17.42
CA LEU A 172 8.59 36.17 16.47
C LEU A 172 9.27 34.88 16.93
N GLU A 173 10.49 34.95 17.47
CA GLU A 173 11.20 33.80 18.03
C GLU A 173 10.41 33.19 19.19
N SER A 174 9.94 34.01 20.14
CA SER A 174 9.11 33.52 21.25
C SER A 174 7.81 32.86 20.77
N ARG A 175 7.21 33.39 19.70
CA ARG A 175 6.00 32.81 19.10
C ARG A 175 6.27 31.49 18.37
N VAL A 176 7.44 31.35 17.75
CA VAL A 176 7.88 30.11 17.09
C VAL A 176 8.17 29.02 18.12
N ASP A 177 8.88 29.34 19.20
CA ASP A 177 9.12 28.40 20.31
C ASP A 177 7.79 27.92 20.92
N GLY A 178 6.81 28.81 21.06
CA GLY A 178 5.46 28.44 21.51
C GLY A 178 4.63 27.67 20.47
N LEU A 179 5.00 27.69 19.19
CA LEU A 179 4.40 26.85 18.16
C LEU A 179 4.98 25.43 18.24
N ASP A 180 6.29 25.31 18.40
CA ASP A 180 7.02 24.04 18.50
C ASP A 180 6.47 23.17 19.65
N GLY A 181 6.38 23.74 20.86
CA GLY A 181 5.81 23.00 22.00
C GLY A 181 4.32 22.62 21.85
N ARG A 182 3.55 23.32 21.00
CA ARG A 182 2.17 22.92 20.67
C ARG A 182 2.13 21.80 19.65
N VAL A 183 3.06 21.80 18.69
CA VAL A 183 3.18 20.73 17.69
C VAL A 183 3.63 19.43 18.38
N ASP A 184 4.56 19.50 19.32
CA ASP A 184 4.95 18.36 20.14
C ASP A 184 3.75 17.81 20.92
N ALA A 185 3.03 18.68 21.63
CA ALA A 185 1.83 18.27 22.37
C ALA A 185 0.74 17.67 21.45
N MET A 186 0.58 18.19 20.23
CA MET A 186 -0.35 17.63 19.25
C MET A 186 0.12 16.27 18.72
N THR A 187 1.43 16.10 18.54
CA THR A 187 2.04 14.84 18.11
C THR A 187 1.85 13.77 19.18
N ASP A 188 2.08 14.10 20.45
CA ASP A 188 1.81 13.20 21.58
C ASP A 188 0.31 12.82 21.66
N GLN A 189 -0.59 13.79 21.44
CA GLN A 189 -2.04 13.52 21.39
C GLN A 189 -2.41 12.59 20.23
N LEU A 190 -1.80 12.76 19.06
CA LEU A 190 -2.04 11.89 17.91
C LEU A 190 -1.52 10.47 18.15
N ALA A 191 -0.35 10.33 18.78
CA ALA A 191 0.21 9.03 19.15
C ALA A 191 -0.73 8.26 20.11
N ASP A 192 -1.30 8.94 21.11
CA ASP A 192 -2.27 8.35 22.03
C ASP A 192 -3.56 7.92 21.32
N VAL A 193 -4.10 8.77 20.43
CA VAL A 193 -5.31 8.42 19.66
C VAL A 193 -5.08 7.23 18.73
N VAL A 194 -3.92 7.16 18.07
CA VAL A 194 -3.56 6.03 17.20
C VAL A 194 -3.42 4.75 18.03
N ALA A 195 -2.68 4.78 19.13
CA ALA A 195 -2.54 3.62 20.02
C ALA A 195 -3.91 3.15 20.55
N HIS A 196 -4.80 4.08 20.92
CA HIS A 196 -6.14 3.74 21.36
C HIS A 196 -7.02 3.17 20.22
N ALA A 197 -6.88 3.68 19.00
CA ALA A 197 -7.57 3.14 17.83
C ALA A 197 -7.10 1.72 17.48
N GLU A 198 -5.79 1.45 17.60
CA GLU A 198 -5.21 0.13 17.39
C GLU A 198 -5.67 -0.86 18.46
N MET A 199 -5.61 -0.50 19.74
CA MET A 199 -6.09 -1.35 20.84
C MET A 199 -7.58 -1.71 20.69
N ASN A 200 -8.45 -0.73 20.36
CA ASN A 200 -9.86 -1.01 20.11
C ASN A 200 -10.08 -1.87 18.85
N ALA A 201 -9.22 -1.74 17.83
CA ALA A 201 -9.32 -2.54 16.61
C ALA A 201 -8.92 -4.01 16.79
N GLU A 202 -8.22 -4.35 17.89
CA GLU A 202 -7.77 -5.70 18.22
C GLU A 202 -8.64 -6.36 19.28
N GLU A 203 -9.06 -5.62 20.32
CA GLU A 203 -9.79 -6.16 21.47
C GLU A 203 -11.30 -6.38 21.20
N GLU A 204 -11.85 -5.82 20.12
CA GLU A 204 -13.25 -6.03 19.71
C GLU A 204 -13.42 -6.88 18.44
N ARG A 205 -12.42 -7.67 18.02
CA ARG A 205 -12.65 -8.69 16.99
C ARG A 205 -13.46 -9.83 17.60
N SER A 206 -14.77 -9.62 17.70
CA SER A 206 -15.71 -10.66 18.08
C SER A 206 -15.47 -11.88 17.18
N PRO A 207 -15.51 -13.10 17.72
CA PRO A 207 -15.38 -14.32 16.92
C PRO A 207 -16.43 -14.35 15.78
N ASP A 208 -17.57 -13.70 16.00
CA ASP A 208 -18.64 -13.47 15.03
C ASP A 208 -18.38 -12.36 13.99
N ASP A 209 -17.23 -11.67 13.95
CA ASP A 209 -16.98 -10.62 12.96
C ASP A 209 -16.83 -11.21 11.54
N VAL A 210 -17.53 -10.63 10.56
CA VAL A 210 -17.44 -11.02 9.13
C VAL A 210 -16.02 -10.98 8.56
N ARG A 211 -15.10 -10.20 9.16
CA ARG A 211 -13.68 -10.16 8.78
C ARG A 211 -12.93 -11.47 9.05
N ASN A 212 -13.43 -12.34 9.92
CA ASN A 212 -12.82 -13.63 10.22
C ASN A 212 -12.98 -14.63 9.05
N ILE A 213 -13.88 -14.35 8.11
CA ILE A 213 -14.07 -15.16 6.91
C ILE A 213 -12.98 -14.86 5.88
N ARG A 214 -12.20 -15.89 5.54
CA ARG A 214 -11.13 -15.79 4.53
C ARG A 214 -11.67 -15.24 3.21
N GLY A 215 -11.08 -14.13 2.77
CA GLY A 215 -11.44 -13.43 1.54
C GLY A 215 -12.37 -12.23 1.73
N ILE A 216 -12.83 -11.96 2.95
CA ILE A 216 -13.51 -10.71 3.33
C ILE A 216 -12.48 -9.76 3.95
N GLY A 217 -11.94 -8.86 3.13
CA GLY A 217 -11.06 -7.80 3.61
C GLY A 217 -11.82 -6.66 4.29
N THR A 218 -11.08 -5.69 4.83
CA THR A 218 -11.63 -4.49 5.49
C THR A 218 -12.62 -3.72 4.59
N ALA A 219 -12.33 -3.60 3.29
CA ALA A 219 -13.18 -2.93 2.33
C ALA A 219 -14.55 -3.62 2.16
N TYR A 220 -14.56 -4.95 2.02
CA TYR A 220 -15.81 -5.70 1.89
C TYR A 220 -16.58 -5.74 3.20
N ALA A 221 -15.90 -5.90 4.34
CA ALA A 221 -16.51 -5.82 5.66
C ALA A 221 -17.20 -4.47 5.88
N ALA A 222 -16.55 -3.35 5.53
CA ALA A 222 -17.16 -2.03 5.65
C ALA A 222 -18.45 -1.90 4.83
N ARG A 223 -18.48 -2.43 3.60
CA ARG A 223 -19.69 -2.45 2.76
C ARG A 223 -20.80 -3.31 3.36
N LEU A 224 -20.45 -4.50 3.88
CA LEU A 224 -21.39 -5.40 4.56
C LEU A 224 -21.97 -4.75 5.82
N ARG A 225 -21.16 -4.06 6.63
CA ARG A 225 -21.65 -3.30 7.80
C ARG A 225 -22.58 -2.16 7.40
N ALA A 226 -22.29 -1.48 6.28
CA ALA A 226 -23.17 -0.43 5.76
C ALA A 226 -24.55 -0.99 5.33
N SER A 227 -24.65 -2.27 4.96
CA SER A 227 -25.91 -2.98 4.74
C SER A 227 -26.49 -3.65 5.99
N GLY A 228 -25.90 -3.46 7.18
CA GLY A 228 -26.35 -4.08 8.44
C GLY A 228 -25.95 -5.55 8.61
N ILE A 229 -24.98 -6.04 7.83
CA ILE A 229 -24.43 -7.39 7.89
C ILE A 229 -23.04 -7.30 8.52
N ASP A 230 -22.98 -7.21 9.85
CA ASP A 230 -21.72 -7.08 10.61
C ASP A 230 -21.26 -8.37 11.28
N THR A 231 -22.12 -9.39 11.35
CA THR A 231 -21.83 -10.70 11.96
C THR A 231 -21.83 -11.86 10.96
N ILE A 232 -21.09 -12.93 11.28
CA ILE A 232 -21.06 -14.19 10.51
C ILE A 232 -22.47 -14.80 10.41
N SER A 233 -23.24 -14.74 11.50
CA SER A 233 -24.64 -15.19 11.52
C SER A 233 -25.52 -14.38 10.55
N ALA A 234 -25.42 -13.05 10.55
CA ALA A 234 -26.14 -12.20 9.61
C ALA A 234 -25.72 -12.49 8.15
N LEU A 235 -24.43 -12.75 7.89
CA LEU A 235 -23.92 -13.09 6.57
C LEU A 235 -24.46 -14.44 6.05
N ARG A 236 -24.63 -15.42 6.93
CA ARG A 236 -25.24 -16.72 6.60
C ARG A 236 -26.70 -16.59 6.21
N ASP A 237 -27.45 -15.80 6.99
CA ASP A 237 -28.90 -15.70 6.85
C ASP A 237 -29.32 -14.75 5.72
N ALA A 238 -28.48 -13.80 5.32
CA ALA A 238 -28.75 -12.84 4.23
C ALA A 238 -28.78 -13.49 2.83
N ASP A 239 -29.53 -12.87 1.90
CA ASP A 239 -29.67 -13.32 0.53
C ASP A 239 -28.41 -13.06 -0.31
N GLU A 240 -28.02 -14.02 -1.16
CA GLU A 240 -26.80 -13.91 -1.99
C GLU A 240 -26.85 -12.72 -2.94
N ALA A 241 -28.02 -12.45 -3.52
CA ALA A 241 -28.23 -11.33 -4.43
C ALA A 241 -28.12 -9.98 -3.71
N GLU A 242 -28.58 -9.89 -2.46
CA GLU A 242 -28.47 -8.69 -1.63
C GLU A 242 -27.00 -8.41 -1.29
N ILE A 243 -26.27 -9.45 -0.85
CA ILE A 243 -24.84 -9.33 -0.54
C ILE A 243 -24.03 -8.94 -1.78
N ALA A 244 -24.29 -9.57 -2.93
CA ALA A 244 -23.59 -9.25 -4.18
C ALA A 244 -23.82 -7.78 -4.58
N ALA A 245 -25.06 -7.29 -4.49
CA ALA A 245 -25.40 -5.90 -4.78
C ALA A 245 -24.75 -4.91 -3.79
N ALA A 246 -24.73 -5.24 -2.50
CA ALA A 246 -24.13 -4.38 -1.46
C ALA A 246 -22.60 -4.31 -1.57
N THR A 247 -21.97 -5.40 -1.97
CA THR A 247 -20.50 -5.52 -1.97
C THR A 247 -19.85 -5.31 -3.34
N ASP A 248 -20.64 -5.31 -4.42
CA ASP A 248 -20.17 -5.37 -5.81
C ASP A 248 -19.28 -6.61 -6.07
N ALA A 249 -19.53 -7.70 -5.34
CA ALA A 249 -18.83 -8.97 -5.50
C ALA A 249 -19.62 -9.92 -6.42
N SER A 250 -18.93 -10.83 -7.10
CA SER A 250 -19.59 -11.86 -7.90
C SER A 250 -20.37 -12.83 -7.02
N GLU A 251 -21.52 -13.30 -7.50
CA GLU A 251 -22.36 -14.28 -6.78
C GLU A 251 -21.59 -15.54 -6.37
N HIS A 252 -20.67 -15.99 -7.21
CA HIS A 252 -19.80 -17.12 -6.88
C HIS A 252 -18.97 -16.86 -5.62
N ARG A 253 -18.40 -15.65 -5.50
CA ARG A 253 -17.59 -15.26 -4.35
C ARG A 253 -18.46 -15.14 -3.09
N VAL A 254 -19.67 -14.61 -3.23
CA VAL A 254 -20.64 -14.53 -2.13
C VAL A 254 -21.02 -15.93 -1.62
N ARG A 255 -21.30 -16.88 -2.52
CA ARG A 255 -21.53 -18.30 -2.15
C ARG A 255 -20.35 -18.89 -1.39
N GLU A 256 -19.14 -18.57 -1.82
CA GLU A 256 -17.92 -19.01 -1.15
C GLU A 256 -17.78 -18.44 0.26
N TRP A 257 -18.14 -17.18 0.46
CA TRP A 257 -18.19 -16.53 1.78
C TRP A 257 -19.26 -17.15 2.69
N LYS A 258 -20.47 -17.39 2.18
CA LYS A 258 -21.55 -18.05 2.95
C LYS A 258 -21.17 -19.46 3.39
N ARG A 259 -20.61 -20.27 2.48
CA ARG A 259 -20.11 -21.62 2.82
C ARG A 259 -19.05 -21.59 3.94
N ARG A 260 -18.17 -20.57 3.94
CA ARG A 260 -17.18 -20.40 5.02
C ARG A 260 -17.81 -19.93 6.32
N ALA A 261 -18.81 -19.07 6.26
CA ALA A 261 -19.57 -18.63 7.43
C ALA A 261 -20.28 -19.81 8.11
N GLU A 262 -20.85 -20.72 7.33
CA GLU A 262 -21.43 -21.98 7.83
C GLU A 262 -20.39 -22.86 8.52
N ALA A 263 -19.21 -23.04 7.92
CA ALA A 263 -18.13 -23.83 8.50
C ALA A 263 -17.54 -23.21 9.78
N ALA A 264 -17.45 -21.87 9.85
CA ALA A 264 -17.01 -21.16 11.05
C ALA A 264 -17.97 -21.38 12.22
N PHE A 265 -19.29 -21.36 11.97
CA PHE A 265 -20.30 -21.65 12.97
C PHE A 265 -20.24 -23.10 13.48
N GLU A 266 -19.98 -24.07 12.58
CA GLU A 266 -19.84 -25.48 12.98
C GLU A 266 -18.57 -25.72 13.82
N SER A 267 -17.51 -24.95 13.59
CA SER A 267 -16.26 -25.07 14.36
C SER A 267 -16.41 -24.53 15.78
N ASP A 268 -17.16 -23.45 15.98
CA ASP A 268 -17.42 -22.85 17.30
C ASP A 268 -18.29 -23.77 18.19
N VAL A 269 -19.28 -24.44 17.58
CA VAL A 269 -20.15 -25.39 18.29
C VAL A 269 -19.43 -26.71 18.61
N GLY A 270 -18.39 -27.07 17.87
CA GLY A 270 -17.72 -28.37 17.96
C GLY A 270 -16.56 -28.47 18.96
N ASP A 271 -16.03 -27.35 19.44
CA ASP A 271 -14.86 -27.33 20.35
C ASP A 271 -15.27 -27.51 21.82
N ASP A 272 -16.48 -27.07 22.21
CA ASP A 272 -16.98 -27.13 23.59
C ASP A 272 -17.33 -28.56 24.06
N GLU A 273 -17.56 -29.51 23.14
CA GLU A 273 -17.95 -30.90 23.51
C GLU A 273 -16.78 -31.90 23.62
N ARG A 274 -15.53 -31.49 23.35
CA ARG A 274 -14.37 -32.42 23.41
C ARG A 274 -13.63 -32.46 24.75
N ASP A 275 -13.89 -31.54 25.66
CA ASP A 275 -13.12 -31.44 26.92
C ASP A 275 -13.66 -32.28 28.10
N GLU A 276 -14.74 -33.06 27.90
CA GLU A 276 -15.32 -33.90 28.97
C GLU A 276 -15.03 -35.41 28.85
N ARG A 277 -14.20 -35.86 27.88
CA ARG A 277 -14.04 -37.31 27.59
C ARG A 277 -12.70 -37.97 27.89
N ASP A 278 -11.74 -37.29 28.51
CA ASP A 278 -10.41 -37.85 28.86
C ASP A 278 -10.10 -37.76 30.37
N GLY A 279 -11.12 -38.02 31.21
CA GLY A 279 -10.96 -38.06 32.67
C GLY A 279 -11.11 -39.46 33.31
N ASP A 280 -11.48 -40.48 32.54
CA ASP A 280 -11.83 -41.80 33.09
C ASP A 280 -11.19 -42.90 32.21
N ASP A 281 -10.64 -43.93 32.85
CA ASP A 281 -10.02 -45.12 32.24
C ASP A 281 -8.58 -45.03 31.69
N THR A 282 -7.60 -44.77 32.57
CA THR A 282 -6.37 -45.60 32.58
C THR A 282 -5.93 -45.91 34.01
N ALA A 283 -6.87 -46.42 34.81
CA ALA A 283 -6.54 -47.31 35.91
C ALA A 283 -6.46 -48.75 35.38
N VAL A 284 -5.46 -49.07 34.54
CA VAL A 284 -5.08 -50.48 34.33
C VAL A 284 -3.75 -50.73 35.02
N SER A 285 -3.88 -51.42 36.14
CA SER A 285 -2.80 -52.07 36.86
C SER A 285 -2.29 -53.27 36.04
N ASP A 286 -0.97 -53.43 35.93
CA ASP A 286 -0.31 -54.71 35.64
C ASP A 286 1.16 -54.54 36.08
N ASP A 287 1.49 -54.75 37.36
CA ASP A 287 1.84 -56.06 37.93
C ASP A 287 2.79 -56.88 37.03
N SER A 288 4.09 -56.63 37.17
CA SER A 288 5.12 -57.59 36.76
C SER A 288 6.28 -57.54 37.74
N GLU A 289 6.08 -58.30 38.83
CA GLU A 289 7.16 -58.88 39.61
C GLU A 289 7.89 -59.91 38.73
N GLY A 290 9.21 -59.80 38.63
CA GLY A 290 10.03 -60.64 37.74
C GLY A 290 11.48 -60.73 38.17
N GLU A 291 11.67 -61.34 39.33
CA GLU A 291 12.88 -61.96 39.87
C GLU A 291 13.83 -62.54 38.78
N THR A 292 15.09 -62.09 38.74
CA THR A 292 16.19 -62.87 38.14
C THR A 292 17.32 -63.03 39.14
N THR A 293 17.46 -64.27 39.58
CA THR A 293 18.51 -64.82 40.43
C THR A 293 19.61 -65.42 39.54
N ASP A 294 20.82 -65.50 40.11
CA ASP A 294 22.08 -66.15 39.69
C ASP A 294 23.14 -65.29 38.95
#